data_AF-A0A2G8JSZ1-F1
#
_entry.id   AF-A0A2G8JSZ1-F1
#
_cell.length_a   1.000
_cell.length_b   1.000
_cell.length_c   1.000
_cell.angle_alpha   90.00
_cell.angle_beta   90.00
_cell.angle_gamma   90.00
#
_symmetry.space_group_name_H-M   'P 1'
#
loop_
_entity.id
_entity.type
_entity.pdbx_description
1 polymer ?
#
loop_
_entity_poly.entity_id
_entity_poly.type
_entity_poly.pdbx_seq_one_letter_code
_entity_poly.pdbx_strand_id
1 'polypeptide(L)'
;MDNRMHYPNRYCCNLSEFKVITVCQADEIGIYDVRNGSHIRKHISGMTRSWSAGQLVMCVATDLVKHHIIVGTTLRYLYVFYNELNYSHTITLPDAISGSWGIAVRRDSLLVCDYMSAGAYAVTMEGSKSKLMYEFPKPELDGCNWRPISVCIDKNQFIYMLWWASTSGHRRCLLVQYSQDGRQLLTTKSVDDNARCITTLEVDDSDKLLIATHNSGKLYTYGLVAK
;
A
#
# COMPACT_ATOMS: atom_id res chain seq x y z
N MET A 1 -5.61 -24.48 -22.38
CA MET A 1 -5.54 -24.20 -20.93
C MET A 1 -4.17 -23.62 -20.67
N ASP A 2 -4.09 -22.29 -20.62
CA ASP A 2 -2.82 -21.56 -20.49
C ASP A 2 -2.38 -21.60 -19.03
N ASN A 3 -1.33 -22.37 -18.75
CA ASN A 3 -0.78 -22.62 -17.42
C ASN A 3 0.09 -21.42 -16.99
N ARG A 4 -0.50 -20.22 -16.95
CA ARG A 4 0.16 -19.07 -16.33
C ARG A 4 0.19 -19.35 -14.84
N MET A 5 1.36 -19.75 -14.34
CA MET A 5 1.68 -19.70 -12.93
C MET A 5 1.22 -18.34 -12.38
N HIS A 6 0.08 -18.36 -11.69
CA HIS A 6 -0.41 -17.21 -10.96
C HIS A 6 0.62 -16.99 -9.86
N TYR A 7 1.57 -16.09 -10.09
CA TYR A 7 2.39 -15.60 -9.00
C TYR A 7 1.41 -15.05 -7.97
N PRO A 8 1.35 -15.62 -6.75
CA PRO A 8 0.49 -15.08 -5.72
C PRO A 8 0.89 -13.62 -5.54
N ASN A 9 -0.06 -12.70 -5.72
CA ASN A 9 0.17 -11.32 -5.35
C ASN A 9 0.37 -11.32 -3.84
N ARG A 10 1.64 -11.27 -3.39
CA ARG A 10 2.01 -11.34 -1.98
C ARG A 10 2.08 -9.93 -1.41
N TYR A 11 1.04 -9.53 -0.69
CA TYR A 11 1.06 -8.31 0.09
C TYR A 11 1.21 -8.66 1.56
N CYS A 12 1.93 -7.83 2.30
CA CYS A 12 2.05 -7.98 3.73
C CYS A 12 2.16 -6.62 4.41
N CYS A 13 1.78 -6.60 5.68
CA CYS A 13 2.06 -5.49 6.57
C CYS A 13 2.24 -6.02 8.00
N ASN A 14 2.91 -5.24 8.83
CA ASN A 14 3.07 -5.58 10.23
C ASN A 14 1.71 -5.50 10.96
N LEU A 15 1.40 -6.46 11.84
CA LEU A 15 0.27 -6.38 12.78
C LEU A 15 0.76 -6.10 14.20
N SER A 16 1.84 -6.76 14.58
CA SER A 16 2.57 -6.53 15.82
C SER A 16 4.02 -6.99 15.63
N GLU A 17 4.86 -6.84 16.66
CA GLU A 17 6.27 -7.28 16.65
C GLU A 17 6.47 -8.68 16.04
N PHE A 18 5.59 -9.62 16.36
CA PHE A 18 5.70 -11.03 15.93
C PHE A 18 4.63 -11.49 14.96
N LYS A 19 3.71 -10.63 14.56
CA LYS A 19 2.59 -11.01 13.68
C LYS A 19 2.59 -10.19 12.42
N VAL A 20 2.45 -10.88 11.29
CA VAL A 20 2.43 -10.29 9.96
C VAL A 20 1.10 -10.62 9.30
N ILE A 21 0.42 -9.60 8.75
CA ILE A 21 -0.70 -9.84 7.86
C ILE A 21 -0.17 -10.27 6.50
N THR A 22 -0.76 -11.32 5.95
CA THR A 22 -0.39 -11.87 4.64
C THR A 22 -1.59 -11.91 3.73
N VAL A 23 -1.41 -11.54 2.48
CA VAL A 23 -2.34 -11.81 1.39
C VAL A 23 -1.59 -12.67 0.40
N CYS A 24 -1.98 -13.93 0.24
CA CYS A 24 -1.30 -14.87 -0.65
C CYS A 24 -2.15 -15.30 -1.85
N GLN A 25 -3.44 -14.96 -1.87
CA GLN A 25 -4.34 -15.23 -3.00
C GLN A 25 -5.23 -14.01 -3.25
N ALA A 26 -5.94 -14.04 -4.37
CA ALA A 26 -6.82 -12.97 -4.83
C ALA A 26 -7.84 -12.51 -3.78
N ASP A 27 -8.32 -13.41 -2.92
CA ASP A 27 -9.32 -13.14 -1.90
C ASP A 27 -8.92 -13.64 -0.51
N GLU A 28 -7.65 -13.98 -0.28
CA GLU A 28 -7.17 -14.52 0.99
C GLU A 28 -6.58 -13.41 1.87
N ILE A 29 -6.88 -13.46 3.17
CA ILE A 29 -6.16 -12.72 4.20
C ILE A 29 -5.75 -13.68 5.31
N GLY A 30 -4.54 -13.53 5.83
CA GLY A 30 -4.00 -14.35 6.91
C GLY A 30 -3.14 -13.59 7.91
N ILE A 31 -2.89 -14.22 9.05
CA ILE A 31 -1.97 -13.79 10.09
C ILE A 31 -0.91 -14.88 10.23
N TYR A 32 0.35 -14.51 10.02
CA TYR A 32 1.51 -15.36 10.23
C TYR A 32 2.23 -14.94 11.51
N ASP A 33 2.47 -15.89 12.43
CA ASP A 33 3.26 -15.66 13.65
C ASP A 33 4.70 -16.13 13.42
N VAL A 34 5.64 -15.19 13.40
CA VAL A 34 7.04 -15.46 13.05
C VAL A 34 7.77 -16.31 14.09
N ARG A 35 7.27 -16.38 15.34
CA ARG A 35 7.94 -17.11 16.43
C ARG A 35 7.81 -18.61 16.28
N ASN A 36 6.65 -19.07 15.82
CA ASN A 36 6.31 -20.50 15.74
C ASN A 36 5.92 -20.95 14.34
N GLY A 37 5.88 -20.04 13.35
CA GLY A 37 5.50 -20.34 11.98
C GLY A 37 4.01 -20.65 11.79
N SER A 38 3.16 -20.42 12.79
CA SER A 38 1.72 -20.67 12.68
C SER A 38 1.07 -19.67 11.72
N HIS A 39 0.09 -20.16 10.94
CA HIS A 39 -0.61 -19.36 9.95
C HIS A 39 -2.12 -19.60 10.04
N ILE A 40 -2.87 -18.54 10.32
CA ILE A 40 -4.33 -18.54 10.29
C ILE A 40 -4.76 -17.73 9.08
N ARG A 41 -5.67 -18.26 8.26
CA ARG A 41 -6.15 -17.59 7.04
C ARG A 41 -7.65 -17.74 6.86
N LYS A 42 -8.25 -16.78 6.15
CA LYS A 42 -9.66 -16.76 5.76
C LYS A 42 -9.80 -16.23 4.33
N HIS A 43 -10.86 -16.65 3.65
CA HIS A 43 -11.26 -16.09 2.35
C HIS A 43 -12.24 -14.95 2.56
N ILE A 44 -11.91 -13.75 2.09
CA ILE A 44 -12.73 -12.54 2.18
C ILE A 44 -14.08 -12.75 1.48
N SER A 45 -14.08 -13.45 0.35
CA SER A 45 -15.29 -13.81 -0.39
C SER A 45 -16.32 -14.58 0.43
N GLY A 46 -15.87 -15.40 1.39
CA GLY A 46 -16.75 -16.13 2.31
C GLY A 46 -17.19 -15.31 3.54
N MET A 47 -16.53 -14.19 3.82
CA MET A 47 -16.80 -13.35 5.00
C MET A 47 -17.73 -12.17 4.71
N THR A 48 -17.92 -11.81 3.45
CA THR A 48 -18.75 -10.67 3.04
C THR A 48 -19.61 -10.99 1.83
N ARG A 49 -20.81 -10.42 1.79
CA ARG A 49 -21.71 -10.50 0.63
C ARG A 49 -21.33 -9.52 -0.50
N SER A 50 -20.42 -8.58 -0.22
CA SER A 50 -20.01 -7.53 -1.17
C SER A 50 -18.80 -7.90 -2.02
N TRP A 51 -18.31 -9.14 -1.96
CA TRP A 51 -17.20 -9.57 -2.80
C TRP A 51 -17.66 -9.85 -4.23
N SER A 52 -17.18 -9.07 -5.18
CA SER A 52 -17.54 -9.21 -6.60
C SER A 52 -16.61 -10.17 -7.34
N ALA A 53 -17.14 -10.83 -8.38
CA ALA A 53 -16.35 -11.71 -9.24
C ALA A 53 -15.27 -10.89 -9.97
N GLY A 54 -14.01 -11.35 -9.93
CA GLY A 54 -12.87 -10.68 -10.56
C GLY A 54 -12.19 -9.60 -9.70
N GLN A 55 -12.71 -9.33 -8.50
CA GLN A 55 -12.03 -8.48 -7.53
C GLN A 55 -10.79 -9.18 -6.98
N LEU A 56 -9.68 -8.47 -6.88
CA LEU A 56 -8.43 -8.97 -6.30
C LEU A 56 -8.01 -8.06 -5.16
N VAL A 57 -7.48 -8.64 -4.09
CA VAL A 57 -6.72 -7.89 -3.09
C VAL A 57 -5.45 -7.35 -3.75
N MET A 58 -5.15 -6.08 -3.48
CA MET A 58 -4.04 -5.34 -4.08
C MET A 58 -3.11 -4.68 -3.06
N CYS A 59 -3.54 -4.53 -1.81
CA CYS A 59 -2.69 -4.01 -0.75
C CYS A 59 -3.32 -4.28 0.63
N VAL A 60 -2.52 -4.13 1.68
CA VAL A 60 -2.96 -4.27 3.06
C VAL A 60 -2.22 -3.27 3.95
N ALA A 61 -2.93 -2.71 4.94
CA ALA A 61 -2.36 -1.86 5.98
C ALA A 61 -3.06 -2.13 7.31
N THR A 62 -2.45 -1.68 8.40
CA THR A 62 -3.01 -1.76 9.75
C THR A 62 -3.20 -0.39 10.36
N ASP A 63 -4.34 -0.19 10.99
CA ASP A 63 -4.57 0.85 11.97
C ASP A 63 -4.33 0.25 13.36
N LEU A 64 -3.14 0.50 13.91
CA LEU A 64 -2.74 -0.05 15.20
C LEU A 64 -3.51 0.57 16.37
N VAL A 65 -4.06 1.78 16.21
CA VAL A 65 -4.83 2.47 17.25
C VAL A 65 -6.22 1.87 17.37
N LYS A 66 -6.89 1.63 16.23
CA LYS A 66 -8.23 1.02 16.18
C LYS A 66 -8.19 -0.50 16.11
N HIS A 67 -7.00 -1.10 16.08
CA HIS A 67 -6.81 -2.55 15.94
C HIS A 67 -7.54 -3.11 14.71
N HIS A 68 -7.43 -2.38 13.60
CA HIS A 68 -8.03 -2.73 12.33
C HIS A 68 -6.97 -3.14 11.29
N ILE A 69 -7.35 -4.10 10.46
CA ILE A 69 -6.64 -4.49 9.25
C ILE A 69 -7.49 -3.99 8.08
N ILE A 70 -6.88 -3.25 7.17
CA ILE A 70 -7.54 -2.64 6.02
C ILE A 70 -6.98 -3.30 4.77
N VAL A 71 -7.87 -3.86 3.96
CA VAL A 71 -7.53 -4.58 2.74
C VAL A 71 -8.04 -3.78 1.55
N GLY A 72 -7.13 -3.33 0.71
CA GLY A 72 -7.45 -2.65 -0.54
C GLY A 72 -7.56 -3.60 -1.71
N THR A 73 -8.41 -3.25 -2.69
CA THR A 73 -8.70 -4.10 -3.85
C THR A 73 -8.49 -3.37 -5.18
N THR A 74 -8.66 -4.11 -6.28
CA THR A 74 -8.73 -3.58 -7.65
C THR A 74 -9.92 -2.64 -7.89
N LEU A 75 -10.90 -2.64 -7.00
CA LEU A 75 -12.06 -1.77 -7.03
C LEU A 75 -12.00 -0.75 -5.87
N ARG A 76 -13.02 0.09 -5.80
CA ARG A 76 -13.18 1.15 -4.79
C ARG A 76 -13.50 0.65 -3.39
N TYR A 77 -13.50 -0.66 -3.17
CA TYR A 77 -13.86 -1.24 -1.88
C TYR A 77 -12.62 -1.53 -1.05
N LEU A 78 -12.64 -1.03 0.17
CA LEU A 78 -11.73 -1.41 1.24
C LEU A 78 -12.46 -2.27 2.24
N TYR A 79 -11.89 -3.42 2.58
CA TYR A 79 -12.47 -4.33 3.57
C TYR A 79 -11.72 -4.17 4.89
N VAL A 80 -12.48 -3.92 5.96
CA VAL A 80 -11.93 -3.69 7.29
C VAL A 80 -12.18 -4.92 8.15
N PHE A 81 -11.14 -5.41 8.82
CA PHE A 81 -11.17 -6.54 9.73
C PHE A 81 -10.60 -6.14 11.10
N TYR A 82 -11.03 -6.82 12.16
CA TYR A 82 -10.36 -6.77 13.47
C TYR A 82 -9.12 -7.68 13.48
N ASN A 83 -8.28 -7.54 14.52
CA ASN A 83 -7.02 -8.29 14.74
C ASN A 83 -7.11 -9.84 14.69
N GLU A 84 -8.31 -10.43 14.62
CA GLU A 84 -8.57 -11.87 14.50
C GLU A 84 -9.14 -12.27 13.12
N LEU A 85 -8.97 -11.41 12.12
CA LEU A 85 -9.54 -11.59 10.77
C LEU A 85 -11.08 -11.67 10.79
N ASN A 86 -11.73 -11.02 11.76
CA ASN A 86 -13.19 -10.92 11.79
C ASN A 86 -13.60 -9.71 10.97
N TYR A 87 -14.44 -9.93 9.96
CA TYR A 87 -14.93 -8.85 9.11
C TYR A 87 -15.71 -7.83 9.95
N SER A 88 -15.38 -6.55 9.78
CA SER A 88 -16.03 -5.43 10.45
C SER A 88 -17.02 -4.76 9.50
N HIS A 89 -16.50 -4.12 8.45
CA HIS A 89 -17.30 -3.38 7.48
C HIS A 89 -16.52 -3.15 6.18
N THR A 90 -17.20 -2.57 5.19
CA THR A 90 -16.60 -2.14 3.92
C THR A 90 -16.64 -0.61 3.84
N ILE A 91 -15.53 0.00 3.43
CA ILE A 91 -15.45 1.43 3.10
C ILE A 91 -15.42 1.56 1.58
N THR A 92 -16.23 2.45 1.03
CA THR A 92 -16.20 2.81 -0.39
C THR A 92 -15.35 4.06 -0.60
N LEU A 93 -14.38 3.98 -1.51
CA LEU A 93 -13.51 5.08 -1.94
C LEU A 93 -14.28 6.10 -2.82
N PRO A 94 -13.89 7.39 -2.82
CA PRO A 94 -14.54 8.42 -3.63
C PRO A 94 -14.48 8.10 -5.12
N ASP A 95 -15.37 8.68 -5.94
CA ASP A 95 -15.45 8.40 -7.39
C ASP A 95 -14.16 8.75 -8.16
N ALA A 96 -13.34 9.66 -7.62
CA ALA A 96 -12.02 9.99 -8.18
C ALA A 96 -10.99 8.86 -8.07
N ILE A 97 -11.25 7.86 -7.23
CA ILE A 97 -10.35 6.72 -6.98
C ILE A 97 -10.98 5.48 -7.57
N SER A 98 -10.28 4.80 -8.48
CA SER A 98 -10.76 3.60 -9.16
C SER A 98 -10.41 2.31 -8.41
N GLY A 99 -9.30 2.31 -7.67
CA GLY A 99 -8.83 1.18 -6.87
C GLY A 99 -7.64 1.56 -5.99
N SER A 100 -7.11 0.58 -5.25
CA SER A 100 -6.06 0.81 -4.24
C SER A 100 -4.89 -0.14 -4.44
N TRP A 101 -3.79 0.37 -5.02
CA TRP A 101 -2.56 -0.39 -5.28
C TRP A 101 -1.58 -0.40 -4.11
N GLY A 102 -1.63 0.65 -3.31
CA GLY A 102 -0.84 0.81 -2.09
C GLY A 102 -1.63 1.68 -1.13
N ILE A 103 -1.59 1.34 0.16
CA ILE A 103 -2.27 2.10 1.20
C ILE A 103 -1.39 2.22 2.44
N ALA A 104 -1.57 3.31 3.18
CA ALA A 104 -0.98 3.50 4.50
C ALA A 104 -1.95 4.27 5.40
N VAL A 105 -2.06 3.86 6.66
CA VAL A 105 -2.88 4.56 7.66
C VAL A 105 -2.07 5.71 8.26
N ARG A 106 -2.65 6.91 8.28
CA ARG A 106 -2.08 8.11 8.90
C ARG A 106 -3.13 8.78 9.79
N ARG A 107 -3.07 8.55 11.10
CA ARG A 107 -4.07 9.05 12.07
C ARG A 107 -5.47 8.65 11.60
N ASP A 108 -6.39 9.60 11.40
CA ASP A 108 -7.76 9.34 10.91
C ASP A 108 -7.91 9.38 9.38
N SER A 109 -6.80 9.37 8.65
CA SER A 109 -6.76 9.38 7.20
C SER A 109 -6.10 8.13 6.63
N LEU A 110 -6.55 7.70 5.45
CA LEU A 110 -5.91 6.67 4.67
C LEU A 110 -5.24 7.31 3.45
N LEU A 111 -3.97 7.01 3.26
CA LEU A 111 -3.25 7.36 2.04
C LEU A 111 -3.47 6.24 1.02
N VAL A 112 -3.81 6.59 -0.22
CA VAL A 112 -4.18 5.65 -1.28
C VAL A 112 -3.42 5.96 -2.55
N CYS A 113 -2.70 4.97 -3.07
CA CYS A 113 -2.12 4.99 -4.40
C CYS A 113 -3.11 4.39 -5.40
N ASP A 114 -3.64 5.21 -6.31
CA ASP A 114 -4.46 4.76 -7.43
C ASP A 114 -3.61 4.67 -8.69
N TYR A 115 -3.08 3.48 -8.93
CA TYR A 115 -2.27 3.22 -10.11
C TYR A 115 -3.04 3.44 -11.41
N MET A 116 -4.33 3.09 -11.46
CA MET A 116 -5.12 3.08 -12.71
C MET A 116 -5.51 4.50 -13.13
N SER A 117 -5.91 5.34 -12.17
CA SER A 117 -6.19 6.77 -12.42
C SER A 117 -4.94 7.65 -12.41
N ALA A 118 -3.78 7.07 -12.06
CA ALA A 118 -2.49 7.76 -11.99
C ALA A 118 -2.43 8.89 -10.95
N GLY A 119 -3.17 8.74 -9.85
CA GLY A 119 -3.28 9.73 -8.77
C GLY A 119 -3.04 9.10 -7.39
N ALA A 120 -2.63 9.93 -6.43
CA ALA A 120 -2.45 9.54 -5.04
C ALA A 120 -3.28 10.46 -4.16
N TYR A 121 -3.95 9.90 -3.16
CA TYR A 121 -5.00 10.60 -2.42
C TYR A 121 -4.89 10.37 -0.93
N ALA A 122 -5.36 11.33 -0.14
CA ALA A 122 -5.72 11.13 1.25
C ALA A 122 -7.24 11.15 1.39
N VAL A 123 -7.80 10.15 2.07
CA VAL A 123 -9.24 10.01 2.30
C VAL A 123 -9.56 9.82 3.78
N THR A 124 -10.78 10.17 4.18
CA THR A 124 -11.28 9.88 5.53
C THR A 124 -11.54 8.39 5.72
N MET A 125 -11.31 7.87 6.92
CA MET A 125 -11.58 6.46 7.24
C MET A 125 -12.92 6.23 7.96
N GLU A 126 -13.63 7.29 8.34
CA GLU A 126 -14.87 7.17 9.12
C GLU A 126 -16.09 6.88 8.22
N GLY A 127 -16.94 5.96 8.69
CA GLY A 127 -18.17 5.56 8.03
C GLY A 127 -17.97 4.64 6.82
N SER A 128 -19.06 4.31 6.14
CA SER A 128 -19.05 3.38 4.98
C SER A 128 -18.66 4.05 3.65
N LYS A 129 -18.64 5.39 3.61
CA LYS A 129 -18.27 6.19 2.44
C LYS A 129 -17.18 7.17 2.83
N SER A 130 -15.97 6.91 2.37
CA SER A 130 -14.85 7.82 2.57
C SER A 130 -15.02 9.10 1.75
N LYS A 131 -14.45 10.19 2.24
CA LYS A 131 -14.41 11.48 1.56
C LYS A 131 -12.98 11.81 1.15
N LEU A 132 -12.81 12.38 -0.04
CA LEU A 132 -11.53 12.89 -0.48
C LEU A 132 -11.13 14.09 0.38
N MET A 133 -9.93 14.06 0.94
CA MET A 133 -9.37 15.18 1.71
C MET A 133 -8.50 16.06 0.83
N TYR A 134 -7.57 15.45 0.10
CA TYR A 134 -6.72 16.11 -0.89
C TYR A 134 -6.06 15.07 -1.81
N GLU A 135 -5.58 15.54 -2.96
CA GLU A 135 -4.72 14.81 -3.88
C GLU A 135 -3.27 15.23 -3.66
N PHE A 136 -2.34 14.27 -3.75
CA PHE A 136 -0.91 14.53 -3.62
C PHE A 136 -0.36 15.15 -4.92
N PRO A 137 0.55 16.13 -4.84
CA PRO A 137 1.24 16.64 -6.02
C PRO A 137 1.97 15.52 -6.78
N LYS A 138 1.70 15.41 -8.08
CA LYS A 138 2.37 14.46 -8.95
C LYS A 138 3.81 14.92 -9.24
N PRO A 139 4.81 14.03 -9.34
CA PRO A 139 6.14 14.42 -9.79
C PRO A 139 6.12 14.87 -11.25
N GLU A 140 6.59 16.08 -11.54
CA GLU A 140 6.63 16.71 -12.88
C GLU A 140 8.06 16.77 -13.45
N LEU A 141 8.76 15.64 -13.52
CA LEU A 141 10.19 15.65 -13.88
C LEU A 141 10.47 15.64 -15.40
N ASP A 142 9.50 15.27 -16.24
CA ASP A 142 9.76 14.94 -17.65
C ASP A 142 8.48 14.70 -18.49
N GLY A 143 7.32 15.15 -18.02
CA GLY A 143 6.05 14.90 -18.71
C GLY A 143 5.63 13.42 -18.78
N CYS A 144 6.31 12.50 -18.09
CA CYS A 144 5.89 11.10 -18.05
C CYS A 144 4.60 10.94 -17.26
N ASN A 145 3.79 9.94 -17.65
CA ASN A 145 2.59 9.57 -16.90
C ASN A 145 2.95 8.73 -15.67
N TRP A 146 3.49 9.39 -14.64
CA TRP A 146 3.82 8.77 -13.36
C TRP A 146 2.58 8.23 -12.65
N ARG A 147 2.66 7.00 -12.12
CA ARG A 147 1.59 6.32 -11.41
C ARG A 147 2.08 5.88 -10.03
N PRO A 148 1.36 6.20 -8.94
CA PRO A 148 1.79 5.80 -7.61
C PRO A 148 1.52 4.30 -7.42
N ILE A 149 2.43 3.60 -6.74
CA ILE A 149 2.34 2.14 -6.57
C ILE A 149 2.44 1.67 -5.13
N SER A 150 3.12 2.42 -4.25
CA SER A 150 3.34 2.03 -2.86
C SER A 150 3.61 3.27 -2.03
N VAL A 151 3.20 3.24 -0.76
CA VAL A 151 3.30 4.37 0.17
C VAL A 151 3.69 3.86 1.55
N CYS A 152 4.56 4.59 2.25
CA CYS A 152 4.82 4.40 3.67
C CYS A 152 5.00 5.75 4.37
N ILE A 153 5.04 5.72 5.70
CA ILE A 153 5.14 6.89 6.56
C ILE A 153 6.23 6.61 7.59
N ASP A 154 7.09 7.58 7.85
CA ASP A 154 8.12 7.47 8.89
C ASP A 154 7.64 7.93 10.27
N LYS A 155 8.50 7.76 11.29
CA LYS A 155 8.18 8.19 12.66
C LYS A 155 7.97 9.70 12.77
N ASN A 156 8.61 10.47 11.88
CA ASN A 156 8.49 11.92 11.79
C ASN A 156 7.29 12.38 10.95
N GLN A 157 6.43 11.45 10.53
CA GLN A 157 5.22 11.66 9.74
C GLN A 157 5.46 12.10 8.29
N PHE A 158 6.70 12.09 7.78
CA PHE A 158 6.95 12.28 6.36
C PHE A 158 6.41 11.09 5.57
N ILE A 159 5.94 11.39 4.36
CA ILE A 159 5.28 10.42 3.51
C ILE A 159 6.18 10.11 2.34
N TYR A 160 6.38 8.83 2.08
CA TYR A 160 7.22 8.35 0.99
C TYR A 160 6.37 7.53 0.05
N MET A 161 6.44 7.85 -1.24
CA MET A 161 5.72 7.11 -2.27
C MET A 161 6.65 6.68 -3.40
N LEU A 162 6.41 5.46 -3.89
CA LEU A 162 6.98 5.02 -5.15
C LEU A 162 6.06 5.41 -6.29
N TRP A 163 6.63 6.06 -7.30
CA TRP A 163 5.96 6.41 -8.55
C TRP A 163 6.62 5.68 -9.70
N TRP A 164 5.82 5.12 -10.59
CA TRP A 164 6.26 4.32 -11.71
C TRP A 164 5.80 4.94 -13.03
N ALA A 165 6.68 4.92 -14.03
CA ALA A 165 6.33 5.30 -15.40
C ALA A 165 6.89 4.27 -16.38
N SER A 166 6.20 4.14 -17.52
CA SER A 166 6.69 3.42 -18.69
C SER A 166 6.77 4.40 -19.84
N THR A 167 7.98 4.61 -20.37
CA THR A 167 8.24 5.54 -21.47
C THR A 167 9.01 4.79 -22.54
N SER A 168 8.44 4.67 -23.74
CA SER A 168 9.09 4.01 -24.89
C SER A 168 9.61 2.60 -24.60
N GLY A 169 8.89 1.84 -23.77
CA GLY A 169 9.27 0.47 -23.37
C GLY A 169 10.23 0.38 -22.19
N HIS A 170 10.77 1.50 -21.71
CA HIS A 170 11.61 1.55 -20.52
C HIS A 170 10.79 1.85 -19.28
N ARG A 171 11.04 1.08 -18.22
CA ARG A 171 10.45 1.31 -16.90
C ARG A 171 11.31 2.29 -16.13
N ARG A 172 10.67 3.13 -15.33
CA ARG A 172 11.33 4.06 -14.43
C ARG A 172 10.58 4.11 -13.12
N CYS A 173 11.30 4.22 -12.02
CA CYS A 173 10.71 4.39 -10.70
C CYS A 173 11.36 5.55 -9.95
N LEU A 174 10.52 6.34 -9.29
CA LEU A 174 10.92 7.44 -8.42
C LEU A 174 10.48 7.12 -7.00
N LEU A 175 11.39 7.35 -6.06
CA LEU A 175 11.07 7.61 -4.68
C LEU A 175 10.75 9.10 -4.54
N VAL A 176 9.58 9.41 -4.02
CA VAL A 176 9.12 10.79 -3.76
C VAL A 176 8.85 10.95 -2.27
N GLN A 177 9.39 12.01 -1.67
CA GLN A 177 9.08 12.41 -0.31
C GLN A 177 8.12 13.59 -0.34
N TYR A 178 7.08 13.52 0.49
CA TYR A 178 6.16 14.60 0.74
C TYR A 178 6.29 15.10 2.18
N SER A 179 5.91 16.35 2.39
CA SER A 179 5.71 16.94 3.71
C SER A 179 4.74 16.12 4.55
N GLN A 180 4.76 16.35 5.87
CA GLN A 180 3.94 15.61 6.82
C GLN A 180 2.44 15.76 6.56
N ASP A 181 2.02 16.92 6.01
CA ASP A 181 0.65 17.18 5.61
C ASP A 181 0.30 16.58 4.24
N GLY A 182 1.27 16.10 3.47
CA GLY A 182 1.14 15.52 2.13
C GLY A 182 0.96 16.52 0.99
N ARG A 183 0.98 17.83 1.29
CA ARG A 183 0.62 18.89 0.33
C ARG A 183 1.81 19.42 -0.46
N GLN A 184 3.03 19.14 -0.02
CA GLN A 184 4.25 19.60 -0.69
C GLN A 184 5.12 18.40 -1.04
N LEU A 185 5.55 18.32 -2.31
CA LEU A 185 6.59 17.42 -2.75
C LEU A 185 7.95 18.04 -2.35
N LEU A 186 8.71 17.34 -1.51
CA LEU A 186 9.95 17.86 -0.93
C LEU A 186 11.19 17.44 -1.70
N THR A 187 11.23 16.18 -2.14
CA THR A 187 12.34 15.63 -2.92
C THR A 187 11.90 14.46 -3.78
N THR A 188 12.66 14.22 -4.83
CA THR A 188 12.51 13.08 -5.74
C THR A 188 13.86 12.43 -5.94
N LYS A 189 13.88 11.10 -6.06
CA LYS A 189 15.09 10.33 -6.31
C LYS A 189 14.77 9.16 -7.21
N SER A 190 15.53 8.98 -8.28
CA SER A 190 15.46 7.76 -9.09
C SER A 190 15.91 6.56 -8.27
N VAL A 191 15.14 5.48 -8.34
CA VAL A 191 15.45 4.20 -7.73
C VAL A 191 15.43 3.11 -8.81
N ASP A 192 15.74 1.88 -8.42
CA ASP A 192 15.65 0.71 -9.29
C ASP A 192 14.29 0.69 -10.02
N ASP A 193 14.30 0.51 -11.34
CA ASP A 193 13.12 0.63 -12.20
C ASP A 193 12.04 -0.43 -11.93
N ASN A 194 12.42 -1.45 -11.16
CA ASN A 194 11.63 -2.58 -10.74
C ASN A 194 11.26 -2.53 -9.25
N ALA A 195 11.53 -1.40 -8.57
CA ALA A 195 11.05 -1.14 -7.22
C ALA A 195 9.52 -1.24 -7.16
N ARG A 196 9.01 -1.94 -6.13
CA ARG A 196 7.58 -2.28 -6.03
C ARG A 196 6.97 -1.99 -4.67
N CYS A 197 7.70 -2.23 -3.60
CA CYS A 197 7.23 -2.03 -2.24
C CYS A 197 8.19 -1.11 -1.49
N ILE A 198 7.65 -0.29 -0.61
CA ILE A 198 8.42 0.57 0.29
C ILE A 198 7.90 0.43 1.72
N THR A 199 8.82 0.41 2.69
CA THR A 199 8.53 0.52 4.11
C THR A 199 9.65 1.28 4.81
N THR A 200 9.43 1.66 6.05
CA THR A 200 10.49 2.11 6.95
C THR A 200 11.12 0.92 7.68
N LEU A 201 12.39 1.07 8.04
CA LEU A 201 13.21 0.12 8.79
C LEU A 201 14.04 0.93 9.79
N GLU A 202 13.91 0.62 11.06
CA GLU A 202 14.76 1.18 12.11
C GLU A 202 16.05 0.37 12.20
N VAL A 203 17.20 1.02 12.03
CA VAL A 203 18.54 0.42 12.09
C VAL A 203 19.47 1.38 12.84
N ASP A 204 20.09 0.90 13.91
CA ASP A 204 21.05 1.68 14.72
C ASP A 204 20.47 3.04 15.19
N ASP A 205 19.25 3.03 15.74
CA ASP A 205 18.47 4.21 16.17
C ASP A 205 18.14 5.22 15.05
N SER A 206 18.43 4.87 13.79
CA SER A 206 18.14 5.68 12.61
C SER A 206 17.07 5.02 11.74
N ASP A 207 16.12 5.81 11.27
CA ASP A 207 15.14 5.32 10.31
C ASP A 207 15.74 5.32 8.91
N LYS A 208 15.56 4.22 8.20
CA LYS A 208 15.90 4.04 6.79
C LYS A 208 14.64 3.64 6.03
N LEU A 209 14.63 3.91 4.73
CA LEU A 209 13.63 3.35 3.82
C LEU A 209 14.16 2.04 3.28
N LEU A 210 13.32 1.00 3.33
CA LEU A 210 13.56 -0.28 2.69
C LEU A 210 12.68 -0.37 1.45
N ILE A 211 13.32 -0.56 0.28
CA ILE A 211 12.63 -0.74 -0.99
C ILE A 211 12.92 -2.14 -1.51
N ALA A 212 11.85 -2.87 -1.84
CA ALA A 212 11.92 -4.19 -2.44
C ALA A 212 11.58 -4.13 -3.93
N THR A 213 12.35 -4.87 -4.73
CA THR A 213 12.14 -5.02 -6.17
C THR A 213 11.34 -6.28 -6.49
N HIS A 214 10.51 -6.21 -7.53
CA HIS A 214 9.64 -7.32 -7.90
C HIS A 214 10.40 -8.44 -8.61
N ASN A 215 11.01 -8.17 -9.78
CA ASN A 215 11.63 -9.25 -10.57
C ASN A 215 13.02 -9.68 -10.06
N SER A 216 13.81 -8.80 -9.44
CA SER A 216 15.19 -9.12 -9.05
C SER A 216 15.31 -9.60 -7.60
N GLY A 217 14.26 -9.44 -6.77
CA GLY A 217 14.26 -9.83 -5.36
C GLY A 217 15.28 -9.08 -4.50
N LYS A 218 15.86 -8.00 -5.02
CA LYS A 218 16.81 -7.14 -4.29
C LYS A 218 16.08 -6.26 -3.30
N LEU A 219 16.74 -6.04 -2.16
CA LEU A 219 16.36 -5.08 -1.13
C LEU A 219 17.39 -3.95 -1.11
N TYR A 220 16.90 -2.72 -1.15
CA TYR A 220 17.73 -1.52 -1.07
C TYR A 220 17.36 -0.71 0.17
N THR A 221 18.37 -0.20 0.86
CA THR A 221 18.19 0.75 1.95
C THR A 221 18.54 2.15 1.50
N TYR A 222 17.69 3.12 1.80
CA TYR A 222 17.94 4.53 1.56
C TYR A 222 17.86 5.30 2.88
N GLY A 223 18.77 6.24 3.10
CA GLY A 223 18.63 7.19 4.21
C GLY A 223 17.39 8.07 3.98
N LEU A 224 16.72 8.44 5.07
CA LEU A 224 15.70 9.48 5.00
C LEU A 224 16.38 10.80 4.62
N VAL A 225 15.83 11.51 3.63
CA VAL A 225 16.30 12.84 3.29
C VAL A 225 15.85 13.77 4.41
N ALA A 226 16.77 14.08 5.32
CA ALA A 226 16.58 15.10 6.34
C ALA A 226 16.52 16.48 5.65
N LYS A 227 15.55 17.29 6.06
CA LYS A 227 15.65 18.74 5.99
C LYS A 227 15.39 19.27 7.38
#